data_AF-A0A9D1FI64-F1
#
_entry.id   AF-A0A9D1FI64-F1
#
_cell.length_a   1.000
_cell.length_b   1.000
_cell.length_c   1.000
_cell.angle_alpha   90.00
_cell.angle_beta   90.00
_cell.angle_gamma   90.00
#
_symmetry.space_group_name_H-M   'P 1'
#
loop_
_entity.id
_entity.type
_entity.pdbx_description
1 polymer ?
#
loop_
_entity_poly.entity_id
_entity_poly.type
_entity_poly.pdbx_seq_one_letter_code
_entity_poly.pdbx_strand_id
1 'polypeptide(L)'
;MQAVLNDVRTVKTTDNEAKLDTLLKMLIDADQKTKSEIENRIVNMGEGIANLLVDRLQKVKGTQRGVIAMSLIRLGECSIAPLKRLALQSSEFKWIANYLISEI
;
A
#
# COMPACT_ATOMS: atom_id res chain seq x y z
N MET A 1 -10.78 -34.71 -3.60
CA MET A 1 -10.82 -33.51 -4.46
C MET A 1 -10.87 -32.27 -3.56
N GLN A 2 -9.74 -31.56 -3.38
CA GLN A 2 -9.70 -30.17 -2.89
C GLN A 2 -8.23 -29.69 -2.92
N ALA A 3 -7.78 -29.20 -4.07
CA ALA A 3 -6.44 -28.60 -4.21
C ALA A 3 -6.38 -27.52 -5.31
N VAL A 4 -7.51 -26.88 -5.64
CA VAL A 4 -7.58 -25.93 -6.78
C VAL A 4 -7.83 -24.47 -6.35
N LEU A 5 -7.92 -24.20 -5.04
CA LEU A 5 -8.26 -22.86 -4.54
C LEU A 5 -7.04 -21.99 -4.16
N ASN A 6 -5.82 -22.54 -4.17
CA ASN A 6 -4.62 -21.80 -3.74
C ASN A 6 -3.95 -21.00 -4.88
N ASP A 7 -4.08 -21.47 -6.13
CA ASP A 7 -3.38 -20.92 -7.29
C ASP A 7 -3.91 -19.53 -7.72
N VAL A 8 -5.23 -19.31 -7.60
CA VAL A 8 -5.86 -18.04 -8.01
C VAL A 8 -5.50 -16.89 -7.06
N ARG A 9 -5.28 -17.17 -5.76
CA ARG A 9 -4.93 -16.15 -4.77
C ARG A 9 -3.46 -15.70 -4.90
N THR A 10 -2.55 -16.62 -5.19
CA THR A 10 -1.12 -16.31 -5.36
C THR A 10 -0.89 -15.48 -6.62
N VAL A 11 -1.49 -15.87 -7.76
CA VAL A 11 -1.34 -15.15 -9.03
C VAL A 11 -1.87 -13.71 -8.97
N LYS A 12 -3.04 -13.48 -8.35
CA LYS A 12 -3.59 -12.12 -8.18
C LYS A 12 -2.71 -11.22 -7.31
N THR A 13 -2.04 -11.79 -6.32
CA THR A 13 -1.17 -11.04 -5.40
C THR A 13 0.10 -10.60 -6.13
N THR A 14 0.69 -11.46 -6.95
CA THR A 14 1.89 -11.15 -7.75
C THR A 14 1.61 -10.09 -8.82
N ASP A 15 0.45 -10.13 -9.47
CA ASP A 15 0.04 -9.12 -10.45
C ASP A 15 -0.14 -7.73 -9.81
N ASN A 16 -0.76 -7.68 -8.62
CA ASN A 16 -0.91 -6.43 -7.88
C ASN A 16 0.43 -5.87 -7.40
N GLU A 17 1.38 -6.74 -7.01
CA GLU A 17 2.73 -6.32 -6.62
C GLU A 17 3.49 -5.68 -7.78
N ALA A 18 3.53 -6.34 -8.95
CA ALA A 18 4.19 -5.79 -10.13
C ALA A 18 3.54 -4.48 -10.59
N LYS A 19 2.20 -4.38 -10.54
CA LYS A 19 1.47 -3.15 -10.86
C LYS A 19 1.79 -2.02 -9.88
N LEU A 20 1.77 -2.29 -8.58
CA LEU A 20 2.10 -1.30 -7.57
C LEU A 20 3.53 -0.78 -7.74
N ASP A 21 4.51 -1.67 -7.92
CA ASP A 21 5.91 -1.26 -8.10
C ASP A 21 6.08 -0.41 -9.37
N THR A 22 5.36 -0.73 -10.44
CA THR A 22 5.35 0.08 -11.66
C THR A 22 4.78 1.47 -11.40
N LEU A 23 3.64 1.55 -10.72
CA LEU A 23 3.02 2.82 -10.33
C LEU A 23 3.93 3.67 -9.43
N LEU A 24 4.59 3.04 -8.46
CA LEU A 24 5.52 3.73 -7.58
C LEU A 24 6.74 4.25 -8.33
N LYS A 25 7.29 3.50 -9.30
CA LYS A 25 8.41 3.97 -10.13
C LYS A 25 8.04 5.22 -10.94
N MET A 26 6.81 5.31 -11.43
CA MET A 26 6.33 6.49 -12.16
C MET A 26 6.30 7.75 -11.29
N LEU A 27 6.31 7.65 -9.96
CA LEU A 27 6.25 8.80 -9.05
C LEU A 27 7.57 9.58 -8.91
N ILE A 28 8.70 9.05 -9.40
CA ILE A 28 10.02 9.68 -9.21
C ILE A 28 10.06 11.07 -9.86
N ASP A 29 9.52 11.20 -11.07
CA ASP A 29 9.52 12.44 -11.86
C ASP A 29 8.09 12.92 -12.20
N ALA A 30 7.08 12.39 -11.50
CA ALA A 30 5.68 12.74 -11.76
C ALA A 30 5.35 14.18 -11.36
N ASP A 31 4.54 14.85 -12.18
CA ASP A 31 3.88 16.09 -11.81
C ASP A 31 2.70 15.85 -10.84
N GLN A 32 2.11 16.91 -10.30
CA GLN A 32 1.05 16.79 -9.30
C GLN A 32 -0.21 16.07 -9.83
N LYS A 33 -0.52 16.25 -11.12
CA LYS A 33 -1.64 15.59 -11.77
C LYS A 33 -1.40 14.08 -11.85
N THR A 34 -0.24 13.67 -12.34
CA THR A 34 0.17 12.27 -12.46
C THR A 34 0.24 11.59 -11.10
N LYS A 35 0.73 12.28 -10.05
CA LYS A 35 0.69 11.76 -8.67
C LYS A 35 -0.73 11.43 -8.21
N SER A 36 -1.66 12.35 -8.43
CA SER A 36 -3.07 12.19 -8.05
C SER A 36 -3.73 11.04 -8.82
N GLU A 37 -3.43 10.90 -10.12
CA GLU A 37 -3.90 9.79 -10.94
C GLU A 37 -3.33 8.44 -10.47
N ILE A 38 -2.04 8.38 -10.14
CA ILE A 38 -1.41 7.18 -9.60
C ILE A 38 -2.03 6.79 -8.27
N GLU A 39 -2.22 7.75 -7.36
CA GLU A 39 -2.89 7.51 -6.07
C GLU A 39 -4.30 6.94 -6.26
N ASN A 40 -5.10 7.53 -7.16
CA ASN A 40 -6.43 7.00 -7.50
C ASN A 40 -6.36 5.57 -8.04
N ARG A 41 -5.38 5.26 -8.89
CA ARG A 41 -5.19 3.91 -9.40
C ARG A 41 -4.84 2.92 -8.29
N ILE A 42 -3.98 3.31 -7.35
CA ILE A 42 -3.63 2.49 -6.19
C ILE A 42 -4.87 2.23 -5.33
N VAL A 43 -5.62 3.27 -4.96
CA VAL A 43 -6.85 3.12 -4.15
C VAL A 43 -7.88 2.23 -4.87
N ASN A 44 -8.02 2.35 -6.19
CA ASN A 44 -8.92 1.53 -7.00
C ASN A 44 -8.51 0.05 -7.10
N MET A 45 -7.28 -0.32 -6.72
CA MET A 45 -6.90 -1.73 -6.56
C MET A 45 -7.60 -2.38 -5.35
N GLY A 46 -8.13 -1.56 -4.44
CA GLY A 46 -8.99 -1.96 -3.33
C GLY A 46 -8.24 -2.50 -2.11
N GLU A 47 -9.01 -3.01 -1.14
CA GLU A 47 -8.51 -3.42 0.19
C GLU A 47 -7.44 -4.52 0.13
N GLY A 48 -7.45 -5.34 -0.93
CA GLY A 48 -6.51 -6.45 -1.12
C GLY A 48 -5.04 -6.04 -1.19
N ILE A 49 -4.74 -4.74 -1.41
CA ILE A 49 -3.37 -4.22 -1.45
C ILE A 49 -2.91 -3.57 -0.15
N ALA A 50 -3.74 -3.49 0.89
CA ALA A 50 -3.38 -2.78 2.13
C ALA A 50 -2.10 -3.34 2.80
N ASN A 51 -1.96 -4.67 2.88
CA ASN A 51 -0.74 -5.29 3.41
C ASN A 51 0.50 -4.98 2.55
N LEU A 52 0.32 -4.95 1.23
CA LEU A 52 1.40 -4.67 0.29
C LEU A 52 1.84 -3.21 0.39
N LEU A 53 0.91 -2.28 0.54
CA LEU A 53 1.20 -0.86 0.77
C LEU A 53 2.00 -0.66 2.06
N VAL A 54 1.64 -1.35 3.15
CA VAL A 54 2.38 -1.31 4.42
C VAL A 54 3.79 -1.89 4.30
N ASP A 55 3.97 -2.97 3.52
CA ASP A 55 5.31 -3.50 3.20
C ASP A 55 6.14 -2.48 2.40
N ARG A 56 5.55 -1.86 1.37
CA ARG A 56 6.23 -0.86 0.54
C ARG A 56 6.52 0.42 1.30
N LEU A 57 5.66 0.87 2.21
CA LEU A 57 5.86 2.04 3.07
C LEU A 57 7.24 2.01 3.77
N GLN A 58 7.69 0.83 4.18
CA GLN A 58 8.97 0.61 4.85
C GLN A 58 10.17 0.69 3.89
N LYS A 59 9.97 0.36 2.61
CA LYS A 59 11.02 0.22 1.60
C LYS A 59 11.24 1.50 0.78
N VAL A 60 10.20 2.29 0.56
CA VAL A 60 10.28 3.52 -0.25
C VAL A 60 10.47 4.77 0.60
N LYS A 61 10.88 5.87 -0.03
CA LYS A 61 11.15 7.17 0.60
C LYS A 61 10.54 8.32 -0.23
N GLY A 62 10.55 9.53 0.33
CA GLY A 62 10.12 10.74 -0.37
C GLY A 62 8.69 10.67 -0.89
N THR A 63 8.47 11.12 -2.13
CA THR A 63 7.16 11.20 -2.79
C THR A 63 6.40 9.88 -2.78
N GLN A 64 7.10 8.76 -3.04
CA GLN A 64 6.47 7.42 -3.06
C GLN A 64 5.85 7.08 -1.70
N ARG A 65 6.57 7.37 -0.61
CA ARG A 65 6.07 7.13 0.75
C ARG A 65 4.85 8.00 1.05
N GLY A 66 4.84 9.25 0.59
CA GLY A 66 3.70 10.16 0.72
C GLY A 66 2.45 9.64 0.01
N VAL A 67 2.58 9.17 -1.23
CA VAL A 67 1.45 8.60 -1.99
C VAL A 67 0.94 7.31 -1.35
N ILE A 68 1.82 6.44 -0.87
CA ILE A 68 1.42 5.22 -0.14
C ILE A 68 0.65 5.59 1.14
N ALA A 69 1.15 6.55 1.92
CA ALA A 69 0.48 7.05 3.11
C ALA A 69 -0.93 7.57 2.80
N MET A 70 -1.07 8.44 1.80
CA MET A 70 -2.38 8.94 1.37
C MET A 70 -3.31 7.83 0.88
N SER A 71 -2.76 6.86 0.13
CA SER A 71 -3.54 5.71 -0.34
C SER A 71 -4.05 4.85 0.81
N LEU A 72 -3.23 4.61 1.84
CA LEU A 72 -3.63 3.87 3.04
C LEU A 72 -4.75 4.57 3.80
N ILE A 73 -4.68 5.90 3.94
CA ILE A 73 -5.72 6.71 4.57
C ILE A 73 -7.03 6.60 3.78
N ARG A 74 -6.97 6.77 2.46
CA ARG A 74 -8.15 6.71 1.59
C ARG A 74 -8.77 5.33 1.46
N LEU A 75 -7.98 4.27 1.63
CA LEU A 75 -8.49 2.89 1.74
C LEU A 75 -9.26 2.69 3.05
N GLY A 76 -8.98 3.48 4.08
CA GLY A 76 -9.74 3.50 5.32
C GLY A 76 -9.48 2.29 6.24
N GLU A 77 -10.53 1.76 6.84
CA GLU A 77 -10.45 0.78 7.95
C GLU A 77 -9.64 -0.48 7.61
N CYS A 78 -9.64 -0.93 6.35
CA CYS A 78 -8.88 -2.10 5.94
C CYS A 78 -7.36 -1.93 6.13
N SER A 79 -6.88 -0.69 6.20
CA SER A 79 -5.47 -0.35 6.44
C SER A 79 -5.09 -0.41 7.93
N ILE A 80 -6.05 -0.33 8.86
CA ILE A 80 -5.77 -0.23 10.30
C ILE A 80 -5.07 -1.49 10.83
N ALA A 81 -5.57 -2.67 10.51
CA ALA A 81 -4.99 -3.92 11.03
C ALA A 81 -3.54 -4.16 10.53
N PRO A 82 -3.23 -3.99 9.24
CA PRO A 82 -1.85 -3.98 8.75
C PRO A 82 -0.96 -2.93 9.43
N LEU A 83 -1.45 -1.71 9.62
CA LEU A 83 -0.69 -0.62 10.28
C LEU A 83 -0.41 -0.92 11.75
N LYS A 84 -1.40 -1.44 12.50
CA LYS A 84 -1.19 -1.87 13.90
C LYS A 84 -0.12 -2.95 13.99
N ARG A 85 -0.10 -3.89 13.05
CA ARG A 85 0.93 -4.93 12.99
C ARG A 85 2.32 -4.32 12.75
N LEU A 86 2.43 -3.38 11.80
CA LEU A 86 3.68 -2.65 11.56
C LEU A 86 4.17 -1.93 12.83
N ALA A 87 3.26 -1.25 13.54
CA ALA A 87 3.57 -0.51 14.75
C ALA A 87 4.10 -1.40 15.90
N LEU A 88 3.68 -2.67 15.93
CA LEU A 88 4.15 -3.66 16.90
C LEU A 88 5.48 -4.31 16.49
N GLN A 89 5.74 -4.43 15.19
CA GLN A 89 6.91 -5.12 14.65
C GLN A 89 8.13 -4.22 14.45
N SER A 90 7.92 -2.92 14.22
CA SER A 90 9.02 -1.98 13.98
C SER A 90 8.85 -0.71 14.80
N SER A 91 9.75 -0.50 15.76
CA SER A 91 9.85 0.74 16.53
C SER A 91 10.14 1.95 15.64
N GLU A 92 10.87 1.76 14.53
CA GLU A 92 11.19 2.81 13.56
C GLU A 92 9.94 3.31 12.83
N PHE A 93 9.03 2.39 12.45
CA PHE A 93 7.82 2.72 11.71
C PHE A 93 6.57 2.87 12.59
N LYS A 94 6.71 2.70 13.91
CA LYS A 94 5.60 2.82 14.86
C LYS A 94 4.94 4.19 14.83
N TRP A 95 5.74 5.26 14.76
CA TRP A 95 5.21 6.62 14.75
C TRP A 95 4.36 6.88 13.49
N ILE A 96 4.85 6.47 12.31
CA ILE A 96 4.12 6.69 11.05
C ILE A 96 2.88 5.82 11.00
N ALA A 97 2.95 4.57 11.47
CA ALA A 97 1.79 3.70 11.52
C ALA A 97 0.69 4.26 12.43
N ASN A 98 1.05 4.73 13.63
CA ASN A 98 0.11 5.37 14.55
C ASN A 98 -0.48 6.66 13.96
N TYR A 99 0.34 7.48 13.30
CA TYR A 99 -0.12 8.68 12.61
C TYR A 99 -1.13 8.35 11.51
N LEU A 100 -0.83 7.37 10.65
CA LEU A 100 -1.77 6.97 9.58
C LEU A 100 -3.08 6.41 10.15
N ILE A 101 -3.03 5.68 11.27
CA ILE A 101 -4.23 5.19 11.96
C ILE A 101 -5.07 6.34 12.52
N SER A 102 -4.47 7.45 12.98
CA SER A 102 -5.25 8.58 13.50
C SER A 102 -5.93 9.42 12.43
N GLU A 103 -5.50 9.30 11.17
CA GLU A 103 -6.08 10.01 10.02
C GLU A 103 -7.16 9.19 9.29
N ILE A 104 -7.36 7.92 9.68
CA ILE A 104 -8.41 7.01 9.17
C ILE A 104 -9.61 7.06 10.11
#